data_AF-A0A832JY20-F1
#
_entry.id   AF-A0A832JY20-F1
#
_cell.length_a   1.000
_cell.length_b   1.000
_cell.length_c   1.000
_cell.angle_alpha   90.00
_cell.angle_beta   90.00
_cell.angle_gamma   90.00
#
_symmetry.space_group_name_H-M   'P 1'
#
loop_
_entity.id
_entity.type
_entity.pdbx_description
1 polymer ?
#
loop_
_entity_poly.entity_id
_entity_poly.type
_entity_poly.pdbx_seq_one_letter_code
_entity_poly.pdbx_strand_id
1 'polypeptide(L)'
;MRVISSYVYIVVSLVLVLLVVSYSLWIMFREEVDVTTPIEVNITDNLVYLPLPRKLTNMSVEEAILLRRSIREYTSDPVKLEDLAMILWAAYGVTETQWGLRASPSAGGTYPLEVYVVIGEMGVLVREEEYLKPGVYKYDVHKHLLVFVRYGDVRRELAIAALDQKWVEDAPVNLVICAVFERTTTRYGERGRVRYVP
;
A
#
# COMPACT_ATOMS: atom_id res chain seq x y z
N MET A 1 46.24 44.43 1.11
CA MET A 1 45.01 43.89 1.73
C MET A 1 43.81 43.67 0.79
N ARG A 2 43.84 44.07 -0.50
CA ARG A 2 42.72 43.82 -1.45
C ARG A 2 42.78 42.48 -2.19
N VAL A 3 43.99 41.94 -2.42
CA VAL A 3 44.22 40.71 -3.22
C VAL A 3 43.71 39.43 -2.51
N ILE A 4 43.86 39.36 -1.18
CA ILE A 4 43.40 38.21 -0.37
C ILE A 4 41.87 38.09 -0.44
N SER A 5 41.16 39.21 -0.47
CA SER A 5 39.69 39.26 -0.57
C SER A 5 39.18 38.71 -1.91
N SER A 6 39.81 39.10 -3.03
CA SER A 6 39.47 38.57 -4.36
C SER A 6 39.71 37.07 -4.50
N TYR A 7 40.78 36.54 -3.89
CA TYR A 7 41.05 35.09 -3.91
C TYR A 7 39.99 34.30 -3.16
N VAL A 8 39.54 34.81 -2.01
CA VAL A 8 38.45 34.20 -1.22
C VAL A 8 37.15 34.15 -2.04
N TYR A 9 36.78 35.23 -2.75
CA TYR A 9 35.57 35.24 -3.59
C TYR A 9 35.64 34.26 -4.77
N ILE A 10 36.82 34.07 -5.37
CA ILE A 10 37.03 33.10 -6.44
C ILE A 10 36.88 31.67 -5.90
N VAL A 11 37.50 31.38 -4.75
CA VAL A 11 37.41 30.05 -4.11
C VAL A 11 35.96 29.74 -3.72
N VAL A 12 35.25 30.69 -3.10
CA VAL A 12 33.85 30.50 -2.70
C VAL A 12 32.94 30.29 -3.94
N SER A 13 33.14 31.07 -5.00
CA SER A 13 32.39 30.90 -6.25
C SER A 13 32.63 29.54 -6.89
N LEU A 14 33.87 29.04 -6.90
CA LEU A 14 34.21 27.72 -7.44
C LEU A 14 33.56 26.58 -6.64
N VAL A 15 33.53 26.69 -5.30
CA VAL A 15 32.85 25.71 -4.44
C VAL A 15 31.35 25.70 -4.70
N LEU A 16 30.72 26.87 -4.82
CA LEU A 16 29.29 26.97 -5.14
C LEU A 16 28.96 26.34 -6.50
N VAL A 17 29.78 26.60 -7.51
CA VAL A 17 29.61 25.98 -8.84
C VAL A 17 29.75 24.47 -8.75
N LEU A 18 30.74 23.96 -8.02
CA LEU A 18 30.91 22.52 -7.82
C LEU A 18 29.72 21.87 -7.11
N LEU A 19 29.13 22.53 -6.11
CA LEU A 19 27.93 22.05 -5.42
C LEU A 19 26.69 22.03 -6.32
N VAL A 20 26.52 23.06 -7.16
CA VAL A 20 25.40 23.11 -8.11
C VAL A 20 25.57 22.05 -9.19
N VAL A 21 26.78 21.89 -9.73
CA VAL A 21 27.08 20.87 -10.72
C VAL A 21 26.90 19.47 -10.12
N SER A 22 27.41 19.21 -8.91
CA SER A 22 27.24 17.90 -8.27
C SER A 22 25.78 17.57 -7.99
N TYR A 23 24.99 18.55 -7.53
CA TYR A 23 23.55 18.40 -7.34
C TYR A 23 22.80 18.17 -8.66
N SER A 24 23.19 18.88 -9.72
CA SER A 24 22.58 18.71 -11.04
C SER A 24 22.90 17.33 -11.63
N LEU A 25 24.14 16.87 -11.48
CA LEU A 25 24.54 15.51 -11.86
C LEU A 25 23.81 14.46 -11.03
N TRP A 26 23.62 14.68 -9.73
CA TRP A 26 22.84 13.79 -8.89
C TRP A 26 21.37 13.68 -9.34
N ILE A 27 20.75 14.78 -9.76
CA ILE A 27 19.41 14.75 -10.36
C ILE A 27 19.42 14.00 -11.69
N MET A 28 20.41 14.26 -12.55
CA MET A 28 20.48 13.71 -13.90
C MET A 28 20.80 12.20 -13.92
N PHE A 29 21.57 11.72 -12.95
CA PHE A 29 21.93 10.32 -12.75
C PHE A 29 21.08 9.63 -11.69
N ARG A 30 20.03 10.28 -11.19
CA ARG A 30 19.03 9.59 -10.37
C ARG A 30 18.34 8.59 -11.28
N GLU A 31 18.71 7.32 -11.18
CA GLU A 31 18.03 6.24 -11.88
C GLU A 31 16.53 6.33 -11.59
N GLU A 32 15.74 6.52 -12.65
CA GLU A 32 14.33 6.21 -12.58
C GLU A 32 14.22 4.71 -12.37
N VAL A 33 13.62 4.29 -11.26
CA VAL A 33 13.33 2.89 -11.00
C VAL A 33 12.49 2.38 -12.17
N ASP A 34 13.06 1.50 -12.98
CA ASP A 34 12.38 0.91 -14.13
C ASP A 34 11.25 -0.01 -13.64
N VAL A 35 10.04 0.57 -13.61
CA VAL A 35 8.80 -0.08 -13.16
C VAL A 35 8.36 -1.20 -14.11
N THR A 36 9.04 -1.41 -15.24
CA THR A 36 8.69 -2.44 -16.23
C THR A 36 9.37 -3.79 -16.00
N THR A 37 10.35 -3.85 -15.09
CA THR A 37 10.93 -5.13 -14.68
C THR A 37 9.90 -5.93 -13.87
N PRO A 38 9.61 -7.20 -14.22
CA PRO A 38 8.75 -8.04 -13.40
C PRO A 38 9.44 -8.24 -12.06
N ILE A 39 8.91 -7.59 -11.02
CA ILE A 39 9.38 -7.76 -9.65
C ILE A 39 9.26 -9.25 -9.33
N GLU A 40 10.39 -9.90 -9.04
CA GLU A 40 10.35 -11.23 -8.45
C GLU A 40 9.58 -11.13 -7.14
N VAL A 41 8.36 -11.66 -7.15
CA VAL A 41 7.53 -11.83 -5.95
C VAL A 41 8.27 -12.84 -5.07
N ASN A 42 9.10 -12.34 -4.18
CA ASN A 42 9.85 -13.17 -3.25
C ASN A 42 8.92 -13.60 -2.10
N ILE A 43 8.32 -14.77 -2.22
CA ILE A 43 7.57 -15.36 -1.10
C ILE A 43 8.60 -15.98 -0.15
N THR A 44 8.86 -15.31 0.96
CA THR A 44 9.46 -15.97 2.13
C THR A 44 8.33 -16.49 3.01
N ASP A 45 8.59 -17.49 3.86
CA ASP A 45 7.53 -18.16 4.66
C ASP A 45 6.60 -17.18 5.41
N ASN A 46 7.09 -15.98 5.73
CA ASN A 46 6.36 -14.93 6.44
C ASN A 46 6.07 -13.64 5.66
N LEU A 47 6.66 -13.42 4.47
CA LEU A 47 6.50 -12.16 3.72
C LEU A 47 6.19 -12.42 2.25
N VAL A 48 5.19 -11.71 1.73
CA VAL A 48 4.83 -11.71 0.30
C VAL A 48 5.00 -10.30 -0.23
N TYR A 49 6.02 -10.07 -1.06
CA TYR A 49 6.20 -8.78 -1.73
C TYR A 49 5.12 -8.60 -2.79
N LEU A 50 4.48 -7.44 -2.81
CA LEU A 50 3.44 -7.17 -3.79
C LEU A 50 4.03 -6.48 -5.02
N PRO A 51 3.55 -6.81 -6.23
CA PRO A 51 3.89 -6.06 -7.43
C PRO A 51 3.43 -4.60 -7.27
N LEU A 52 4.21 -3.67 -7.81
CA LEU A 52 3.88 -2.25 -7.72
C LEU A 52 2.52 -1.96 -8.38
N PRO A 53 1.72 -1.05 -7.80
CA PRO A 53 0.41 -0.69 -8.33
C PRO A 53 0.55 -0.05 -9.73
N ARG A 54 -0.33 -0.46 -10.64
CA ARG A 54 -0.40 0.14 -11.98
C ARG A 54 -0.89 1.58 -11.87
N LYS A 55 -0.14 2.53 -12.46
CA LYS A 55 -0.46 3.97 -12.38
C LYS A 55 -1.63 4.39 -13.26
N LEU A 56 -1.92 3.64 -14.33
CA LEU A 56 -2.97 3.96 -15.29
C LEU A 56 -3.81 2.71 -15.57
N THR A 57 -5.13 2.90 -15.63
CA THR A 57 -6.09 1.90 -16.08
C THR A 57 -6.95 2.52 -17.17
N ASN A 58 -7.67 1.69 -17.94
CA ASN A 58 -8.53 2.17 -19.01
C ASN A 58 -9.91 2.66 -18.53
N MET A 59 -10.15 2.71 -17.21
CA MET A 59 -11.42 3.15 -16.62
C MET A 59 -11.24 4.52 -15.95
N SER A 60 -12.11 5.47 -16.30
CA SER A 60 -12.19 6.77 -15.65
C SER A 60 -12.84 6.69 -14.27
N VAL A 61 -12.67 7.73 -13.45
CA VAL A 61 -13.31 7.81 -12.12
C VAL A 61 -14.83 7.90 -12.27
N GLU A 62 -15.32 8.65 -13.27
CA GLU A 62 -16.73 8.81 -13.59
C GLU A 62 -17.38 7.48 -13.95
N GLU A 63 -16.73 6.68 -14.80
CA GLU A 63 -17.18 5.34 -15.16
C GLU A 63 -17.21 4.41 -13.95
N ALA A 64 -16.15 4.43 -13.11
CA ALA A 64 -16.09 3.62 -11.90
C ALA A 64 -17.26 3.94 -10.95
N ILE A 65 -17.57 5.22 -10.74
CA ILE A 65 -18.70 5.65 -9.90
C ILE A 65 -20.03 5.18 -10.49
N LEU A 66 -20.23 5.34 -11.81
CA LEU A 66 -21.46 4.96 -12.50
C LEU A 66 -21.73 3.44 -12.42
N LEU A 67 -20.69 2.64 -12.65
CA LEU A 67 -20.77 1.19 -12.77
C LEU A 67 -20.70 0.46 -11.42
N ARG A 68 -20.23 1.10 -10.35
CA ARG A 68 -20.04 0.46 -9.05
C ARG A 68 -21.34 -0.18 -8.53
N ARG A 69 -21.29 -1.49 -8.27
CA ARG A 69 -22.34 -2.26 -7.58
C ARG A 69 -21.72 -3.13 -6.50
N SER A 70 -22.52 -3.52 -5.52
CA SER A 70 -22.11 -4.50 -4.50
C SER A 70 -22.40 -5.90 -5.04
N ILE A 71 -21.34 -6.64 -5.37
CA ILE A 71 -21.42 -8.01 -5.89
C ILE A 71 -21.16 -8.98 -4.73
N ARG A 72 -22.04 -9.97 -4.59
CA ARG A 72 -22.04 -10.95 -3.48
C ARG A 72 -22.11 -12.40 -3.95
N GLU A 73 -22.02 -12.60 -5.26
CA GLU A 73 -21.91 -13.90 -5.91
C GLU A 73 -20.63 -13.87 -6.72
N TYR A 74 -19.75 -14.85 -6.49
CA TYR A 74 -18.40 -14.88 -7.06
C TYR A 74 -18.25 -16.10 -7.95
N THR A 75 -17.37 -15.99 -8.96
CA THR A 75 -16.90 -17.17 -9.68
C THR A 75 -15.94 -17.96 -8.80
N SER A 76 -15.60 -19.17 -9.21
CA SER A 76 -14.55 -19.99 -8.57
C SER A 76 -13.14 -19.53 -8.94
N ASP A 77 -12.98 -18.47 -9.72
CA ASP A 77 -11.69 -18.01 -10.20
C ASP A 77 -10.91 -17.33 -9.05
N PRO A 78 -9.60 -17.58 -8.95
CA PRO A 78 -8.76 -16.89 -7.98
C PRO A 78 -8.60 -15.41 -8.30
N VAL A 79 -8.31 -14.60 -7.28
CA VAL A 79 -7.86 -13.22 -7.47
C VAL A 79 -6.39 -13.25 -7.86
N LYS A 80 -5.99 -12.51 -8.90
CA LYS A 80 -4.56 -12.39 -9.24
C LYS A 80 -3.83 -11.54 -8.22
N LEU A 81 -2.59 -11.88 -7.90
CA LEU A 81 -1.79 -11.12 -6.95
C LEU A 81 -1.62 -9.65 -7.35
N GLU A 82 -1.53 -9.36 -8.64
CA GLU A 82 -1.45 -8.00 -9.19
C GLU A 82 -2.72 -7.18 -8.90
N ASP A 83 -3.89 -7.83 -9.01
CA ASP A 83 -5.17 -7.17 -8.75
C ASP A 83 -5.35 -6.95 -7.24
N LEU A 84 -4.95 -7.92 -6.40
CA LEU A 84 -4.92 -7.75 -4.95
C LEU A 84 -3.98 -6.62 -4.52
N ALA A 85 -2.78 -6.55 -5.10
CA ALA A 85 -1.82 -5.48 -4.83
C ALA A 85 -2.38 -4.10 -5.17
N MET A 86 -3.04 -3.98 -6.33
CA MET A 86 -3.70 -2.76 -6.76
C MET A 86 -4.84 -2.36 -5.80
N ILE A 87 -5.66 -3.32 -5.37
CA ILE A 87 -6.74 -3.09 -4.41
C ILE A 87 -6.18 -2.60 -3.07
N LEU A 88 -5.14 -3.23 -2.54
CA LEU A 88 -4.52 -2.84 -1.27
C LEU A 88 -3.90 -1.45 -1.33
N TRP A 89 -3.23 -1.12 -2.43
CA TRP A 89 -2.71 0.21 -2.65
C TRP A 89 -3.83 1.25 -2.74
N ALA A 90 -4.89 0.99 -3.51
CA ALA A 90 -6.01 1.90 -3.64
C ALA A 90 -6.77 2.08 -2.31
N ALA A 91 -6.86 1.02 -1.50
CA ALA A 91 -7.53 1.06 -0.20
C ALA A 91 -6.75 1.90 0.83
N TYR A 92 -5.43 1.72 0.91
CA TYR A 92 -4.64 2.36 1.98
C TYR A 92 -3.15 2.55 1.71
N GLY A 93 -2.68 2.31 0.47
CA GLY A 93 -1.28 2.44 0.05
C GLY A 93 -0.73 3.86 0.12
N VAL A 94 0.60 3.98 0.12
CA VAL A 94 1.30 5.28 0.06
C VAL A 94 1.20 5.87 -1.35
N THR A 95 0.82 7.15 -1.43
CA THR A 95 0.76 7.95 -2.67
C THR A 95 1.83 9.03 -2.73
N GLU A 96 2.34 9.47 -1.57
CA GLU A 96 3.42 10.46 -1.46
C GLU A 96 4.36 10.03 -0.33
N THR A 97 5.65 9.91 -0.61
CA THR A 97 6.62 9.25 0.28
C THR A 97 7.25 10.20 1.31
N GLN A 98 7.33 11.50 1.05
CA GLN A 98 7.94 12.47 1.96
C GLN A 98 7.14 12.59 3.27
N TRP A 99 5.82 12.66 3.16
CA TRP A 99 4.89 12.80 4.29
C TRP A 99 4.13 11.52 4.59
N GLY A 100 4.35 10.46 3.81
CA GLY A 100 3.66 9.19 3.93
C GLY A 100 2.15 9.33 3.69
N LEU A 101 1.75 10.18 2.75
CA LEU A 101 0.34 10.35 2.42
C LEU A 101 -0.21 9.06 1.80
N ARG A 102 -1.47 8.77 2.10
CA ARG A 102 -2.13 7.54 1.63
C ARG A 102 -3.15 7.82 0.54
N ALA A 103 -3.50 6.77 -0.20
CA ALA A 103 -4.57 6.78 -1.19
C ALA A 103 -5.93 7.17 -0.58
N SER A 104 -6.12 6.88 0.71
CA SER A 104 -7.28 7.31 1.49
C SER A 104 -6.93 8.48 2.42
N PRO A 105 -7.72 9.58 2.42
CA PRO A 105 -7.49 10.70 3.32
C PRO A 105 -7.72 10.31 4.78
N SER A 106 -7.01 10.96 5.71
CA SER A 106 -7.16 10.72 7.14
C SER A 106 -7.10 12.02 7.95
N ALA A 107 -7.98 12.13 8.95
CA ALA A 107 -8.04 13.29 9.83
C ALA A 107 -6.67 13.53 10.49
N GLY A 108 -6.08 14.69 10.21
CA GLY A 108 -4.77 15.10 10.72
C GLY A 108 -3.61 14.20 10.29
N GLY A 109 -3.78 13.38 9.24
CA GLY A 109 -2.78 12.41 8.82
C GLY A 109 -2.44 11.37 9.89
N THR A 110 -3.39 11.06 10.78
CA THR A 110 -3.15 10.14 11.91
C THR A 110 -3.11 8.66 11.48
N TYR A 111 -3.72 8.35 10.33
CA TYR A 111 -3.72 7.04 9.69
C TYR A 111 -3.89 5.85 10.67
N PRO A 112 -5.05 5.78 11.36
CA PRO A 112 -5.26 4.80 12.41
C PRO A 112 -5.51 3.39 11.88
N LEU A 113 -5.84 3.22 10.60
CA LEU A 113 -6.32 1.95 10.10
C LEU A 113 -5.17 0.95 9.90
N GLU A 114 -5.50 -0.32 9.98
CA GLU A 114 -4.63 -1.45 9.66
C GLU A 114 -5.45 -2.38 8.76
N VAL A 115 -4.87 -2.81 7.64
CA VAL A 115 -5.56 -3.66 6.67
C VAL A 115 -5.02 -5.08 6.78
N TYR A 116 -5.91 -6.02 7.04
CA TYR A 116 -5.65 -7.45 7.01
C TYR A 116 -6.34 -8.06 5.79
N VAL A 117 -5.74 -9.12 5.26
CA VAL A 117 -6.22 -9.89 4.12
C VAL A 117 -6.42 -11.32 4.58
N VAL A 118 -7.65 -11.79 4.51
CA VAL A 118 -7.98 -13.20 4.74
C VAL A 118 -8.09 -13.86 3.38
N ILE A 119 -7.21 -14.82 3.13
CA ILE A 119 -7.11 -15.57 1.87
C ILE A 119 -7.65 -16.97 2.10
N GLY A 120 -8.62 -17.36 1.27
CA GLY A 120 -9.17 -18.71 1.24
C GLY A 120 -8.30 -19.70 0.46
N GLU A 121 -8.69 -20.97 0.51
CA GLU A 121 -8.10 -22.01 -0.35
C GLU A 121 -8.16 -21.61 -1.83
N MET A 122 -7.01 -21.69 -2.51
CA MET A 122 -6.82 -21.25 -3.91
C MET A 122 -7.34 -19.82 -4.17
N GLY A 123 -7.39 -18.95 -3.16
CA GLY A 123 -8.02 -17.63 -3.27
C GLY A 123 -7.19 -16.60 -4.03
N VAL A 124 -5.85 -16.72 -4.00
CA VAL A 124 -4.94 -15.79 -4.68
C VAL A 124 -3.93 -16.54 -5.53
N LEU A 125 -3.95 -16.26 -6.83
CA LEU A 125 -3.01 -16.79 -7.82
C LEU A 125 -1.80 -15.86 -7.94
N VAL A 126 -0.60 -16.41 -7.78
CA VAL A 126 0.68 -15.69 -7.91
C VAL A 126 1.24 -15.85 -9.31
N ARG A 127 1.36 -17.09 -9.78
CA ARG A 127 1.83 -17.49 -11.11
C ARG A 127 1.08 -18.76 -11.52
N GLU A 128 1.28 -19.25 -12.74
CA GLU A 128 0.60 -20.46 -13.25
C GLU A 128 0.63 -21.59 -12.22
N GLU A 129 -0.55 -22.02 -11.78
CA GLU A 129 -0.76 -23.06 -10.76
C GLU A 129 -0.12 -22.82 -9.38
N GLU A 130 0.39 -21.62 -9.11
CA GLU A 130 0.99 -21.22 -7.84
C GLU A 130 0.06 -20.29 -7.06
N TYR A 131 -0.37 -20.71 -5.87
CA TYR A 131 -1.31 -19.98 -5.02
C TYR A 131 -0.68 -19.56 -3.70
N LEU A 132 -1.12 -18.42 -3.16
CA LEU A 132 -0.80 -18.08 -1.77
C LEU A 132 -1.47 -19.08 -0.82
N LYS A 133 -0.73 -19.44 0.24
CA LYS A 133 -1.26 -20.29 1.30
C LYS A 133 -2.51 -19.63 1.92
N PRO A 134 -3.56 -20.39 2.22
CA PRO A 134 -4.73 -19.86 2.93
C PRO A 134 -4.31 -19.38 4.32
N GLY A 135 -4.84 -18.23 4.72
CA GLY A 135 -4.41 -17.60 5.95
C GLY A 135 -4.81 -16.14 6.10
N VAL A 136 -4.35 -15.56 7.20
CA VAL A 136 -4.47 -14.14 7.53
C VAL A 136 -3.12 -13.48 7.32
N TYR A 137 -3.14 -12.39 6.58
CA TYR A 137 -1.99 -11.57 6.28
C TYR A 137 -2.27 -10.13 6.68
N LYS A 138 -1.25 -9.42 7.14
CA LYS A 138 -1.30 -7.98 7.44
C LYS A 138 -0.60 -7.22 6.33
N TYR A 139 -1.26 -6.21 5.78
CA TYR A 139 -0.64 -5.32 4.80
C TYR A 139 0.32 -4.34 5.47
N ASP A 140 1.61 -4.42 5.13
CA ASP A 140 2.60 -3.40 5.45
C ASP A 140 2.57 -2.34 4.35
N VAL A 141 1.91 -1.23 4.66
CA VAL A 141 1.73 -0.08 3.77
C VAL A 141 3.05 0.57 3.36
N HIS A 142 4.05 0.58 4.24
CA HIS A 142 5.31 1.30 4.01
C HIS A 142 6.23 0.52 3.07
N LYS A 143 6.20 -0.81 3.18
CA LYS A 143 7.00 -1.72 2.34
C LYS A 143 6.24 -2.28 1.15
N HIS A 144 4.93 -2.00 1.06
CA HIS A 144 4.05 -2.55 0.05
C HIS A 144 4.15 -4.09 -0.04
N LEU A 145 3.90 -4.76 1.09
CA LEU A 145 3.97 -6.22 1.18
C LEU A 145 2.90 -6.77 2.15
N LEU A 146 2.69 -8.07 2.11
CA LEU A 146 1.89 -8.80 3.10
C LEU A 146 2.80 -9.51 4.09
N VAL A 147 2.56 -9.29 5.38
CA VAL A 147 3.19 -10.00 6.49
C VAL A 147 2.24 -11.08 6.97
N PHE A 148 2.68 -12.32 6.99
CA PHE A 148 1.92 -13.45 7.50
C PHE A 148 1.56 -13.26 8.98
N VAL A 149 0.33 -13.67 9.35
CA VAL A 149 -0.18 -13.61 10.73
C VAL A 149 -0.60 -14.99 11.23
N ARG A 150 -1.38 -15.73 10.43
CA ARG A 150 -1.96 -17.02 10.83
C ARG A 150 -2.27 -17.90 9.61
N TYR A 151 -1.98 -19.19 9.68
CA TYR A 151 -2.30 -20.16 8.62
C TYR A 151 -3.73 -20.69 8.77
N GLY A 152 -4.28 -21.14 7.65
CA GLY A 152 -5.56 -21.81 7.57
C GLY A 152 -6.65 -20.93 6.96
N ASP A 153 -7.58 -21.56 6.26
CA ASP A 153 -8.77 -20.88 5.75
C ASP A 153 -9.71 -20.58 6.92
N VAL A 154 -9.83 -19.30 7.26
CA VAL A 154 -10.67 -18.81 8.38
C VAL A 154 -11.92 -18.09 7.88
N ARG A 155 -12.30 -18.27 6.61
CA ARG A 155 -13.44 -17.56 6.01
C ARG A 155 -14.77 -17.92 6.66
N ARG A 156 -14.95 -19.18 7.10
CA ARG A 156 -16.14 -19.61 7.84
C ARG A 156 -16.25 -18.89 9.18
N GLU A 157 -15.18 -18.87 9.98
CA GLU A 157 -15.17 -18.15 11.26
C GLU A 157 -15.38 -16.65 11.07
N LEU A 158 -14.79 -16.07 10.03
CA LEU A 158 -15.00 -14.67 9.66
C LEU A 158 -16.47 -14.41 9.29
N ALA A 159 -17.11 -15.31 8.53
CA ALA A 159 -18.51 -15.19 8.17
C ALA A 159 -19.43 -15.24 9.40
N ILE A 160 -19.16 -16.15 10.36
CA ILE A 160 -19.89 -16.20 11.65
C ILE A 160 -19.76 -14.85 12.38
N ALA A 161 -18.53 -14.32 12.49
CA ALA A 161 -18.30 -13.02 13.11
C ALA A 161 -18.98 -11.86 12.35
N ALA A 162 -19.18 -12.03 11.04
CA ALA A 162 -19.90 -11.12 10.16
C ALA A 162 -21.40 -11.44 10.04
N LEU A 163 -22.03 -12.01 11.09
CA LEU A 163 -23.47 -12.31 11.13
C LEU A 163 -23.92 -13.35 10.08
N ASP A 164 -23.10 -14.38 9.88
CA ASP A 164 -23.32 -15.49 8.93
C ASP A 164 -23.57 -15.02 7.48
N GLN A 165 -22.92 -13.92 7.08
CA GLN A 165 -22.96 -13.45 5.70
C GLN A 165 -22.23 -14.42 4.78
N LYS A 166 -22.99 -15.22 4.02
CA LYS A 166 -22.46 -16.27 3.15
C LYS A 166 -21.40 -15.79 2.14
N TRP A 167 -21.54 -14.59 1.58
CA TRP A 167 -20.55 -14.03 0.66
C TRP A 167 -19.18 -13.77 1.32
N VAL A 168 -19.10 -13.63 2.65
CA VAL A 168 -17.81 -13.55 3.35
C VAL A 168 -17.10 -14.90 3.32
N GLU A 169 -17.85 -15.98 3.47
CA GLU A 169 -17.35 -17.36 3.41
C GLU A 169 -16.92 -17.73 1.99
N ASP A 170 -17.75 -17.38 1.01
CA ASP A 170 -17.54 -17.75 -0.40
C ASP A 170 -16.45 -16.91 -1.09
N ALA A 171 -16.14 -15.70 -0.60
CA ALA A 171 -15.15 -14.82 -1.23
C ALA A 171 -13.74 -15.44 -1.24
N PRO A 172 -12.99 -15.35 -2.35
CA PRO A 172 -11.60 -15.84 -2.40
C PRO A 172 -10.68 -15.03 -1.47
N VAL A 173 -10.98 -13.75 -1.27
CA VAL A 173 -10.26 -12.81 -0.42
C VAL A 173 -11.22 -11.90 0.33
N ASN A 174 -11.00 -11.72 1.63
CA ASN A 174 -11.68 -10.71 2.44
C ASN A 174 -10.68 -9.68 2.97
N LEU A 175 -11.01 -8.39 2.85
CA LEU A 175 -10.27 -7.32 3.50
C LEU A 175 -10.90 -7.00 4.86
N VAL A 176 -10.12 -7.13 5.93
CA VAL A 176 -10.52 -6.81 7.30
C VAL A 176 -9.80 -5.55 7.73
N ILE A 177 -10.55 -4.47 7.96
CA ILE A 177 -10.00 -3.17 8.34
C ILE A 177 -10.17 -3.00 9.85
N CYS A 178 -9.05 -2.91 10.55
CA CYS A 178 -8.98 -2.62 11.97
C CYS A 178 -8.52 -1.17 12.19
N ALA A 179 -8.65 -0.64 13.40
CA ALA A 179 -8.10 0.66 13.76
C ALA A 179 -7.32 0.60 15.07
N VAL A 180 -6.18 1.28 15.12
CA VAL A 180 -5.41 1.58 16.33
C VAL A 180 -5.86 2.94 16.84
N PHE A 181 -6.76 2.93 17.82
CA PHE A 181 -7.55 4.11 18.19
C PHE A 181 -6.67 5.24 18.72
N GLU A 182 -5.62 4.88 19.46
CA GLU A 182 -4.66 5.76 20.11
C GLU A 182 -4.00 6.73 19.11
N ARG A 183 -3.77 6.30 17.87
CA ARG A 183 -3.17 7.14 16.82
C ARG A 183 -3.99 8.39 16.53
N THR A 184 -5.32 8.27 16.60
CA THR A 184 -6.23 9.40 16.34
C THR A 184 -6.69 10.07 17.63
N THR A 185 -6.96 9.31 18.70
CA THR A 185 -7.43 9.86 19.97
C THR A 185 -6.37 10.68 20.71
N THR A 186 -5.08 10.38 20.55
CA THR A 186 -4.00 11.22 21.11
C THR A 186 -4.05 12.65 20.58
N ARG A 187 -4.48 12.83 19.31
CA ARG A 187 -4.58 14.15 18.68
C ARG A 187 -5.92 14.84 18.92
N TYR A 188 -7.01 14.08 18.95
CA TYR A 188 -8.37 14.63 18.92
C TYR A 188 -9.20 14.31 20.18
N GLY A 189 -8.62 13.62 21.17
CA GLY A 189 -9.29 13.23 22.41
C GLY A 189 -10.60 12.49 22.14
N GLU A 190 -11.64 12.89 22.88
CA GLU A 190 -12.98 12.31 22.78
C GLU A 190 -13.58 12.41 21.38
N ARG A 191 -13.28 13.48 20.63
CA ARG A 191 -13.72 13.62 19.23
C ARG A 191 -13.13 12.53 18.34
N GLY A 192 -11.90 12.12 18.60
CA GLY A 192 -11.28 11.00 17.89
C GLY A 192 -12.05 9.70 18.10
N ARG A 193 -12.36 9.41 19.37
CA ARG A 193 -13.05 8.19 19.80
C ARG A 193 -14.48 8.09 19.26
N VAL A 194 -15.24 9.18 19.32
CA VAL A 194 -16.68 9.13 18.98
C VAL A 194 -16.98 9.35 17.50
N ARG A 195 -16.02 9.87 16.71
CA ARG A 195 -16.29 10.24 15.30
C ARG A 195 -15.31 9.69 14.28
N TYR A 196 -14.04 9.52 14.62
CA TYR A 196 -13.01 9.17 13.63
C TYR A 196 -12.65 7.69 13.64
N VAL A 197 -12.61 7.09 14.82
CA VAL A 197 -12.33 5.66 15.04
C VAL A 197 -13.32 5.13 16.08
N PRO A 198 -14.62 5.03 15.72
CA PRO A 198 -15.67 4.60 16.64
C PRO A 198 -15.55 3.13 17.04
#